data_AF-A0A7C0U6B9-F1
#
_entry.id   AF-A0A7C0U6B9-F1
#
_cell.length_a   1.000
_cell.length_b   1.000
_cell.length_c   1.000
_cell.angle_alpha   90.00
_cell.angle_beta   90.00
_cell.angle_gamma   90.00
#
_symmetry.space_group_name_H-M   'P 1'
#
loop_
_entity.id
_entity.type
_entity.pdbx_description
1 polymer ?
#
loop_
_entity_poly.entity_id
_entity_poly.type
_entity_poly.pdbx_seq_one_letter_code
_entity_poly.pdbx_strand_id
1 'polypeptide(L)'
;MPIDESIIRDLKTRKEKALQQGGPEKVARQHQRGRLTARERIDRLLDPGSFSEVGLLATSDMPGMADKTPADGLITGFGTINGRPVAVVANDFTVLASTNARVYSKKAHHMKDRSNRMGLPLIWLG
;
A
#
# COMPACT_ATOMS: atom_id res chain seq x y z
N MET A 1 -5.04 21.20 -23.14
CA MET A 1 -3.74 20.53 -23.33
C MET A 1 -3.99 19.04 -23.18
N PRO A 2 -3.88 18.22 -24.23
CA PRO A 2 -3.98 16.77 -24.09
C PRO A 2 -2.82 16.26 -23.24
N ILE A 3 -3.07 15.30 -22.35
CA ILE A 3 -2.04 14.66 -21.53
C ILE A 3 -1.19 13.79 -22.48
N ASP A 4 0.13 13.94 -22.42
CA ASP A 4 1.07 13.15 -23.22
C ASP A 4 0.96 11.64 -22.91
N GLU A 5 0.79 10.83 -23.95
CA GLU A 5 0.71 9.36 -23.86
C GLU A 5 1.95 8.75 -23.22
N SER A 6 3.13 9.37 -23.40
CA SER A 6 4.39 8.92 -22.79
C SER A 6 4.31 8.94 -21.26
N ILE A 7 3.70 9.98 -20.68
CA ILE A 7 3.52 10.15 -19.24
C ILE A 7 2.52 9.12 -18.70
N ILE A 8 1.44 8.86 -19.45
CA ILE A 8 0.46 7.83 -19.09
C ILE A 8 1.12 6.45 -19.05
N ARG A 9 2.00 6.14 -20.02
CA ARG A 9 2.73 4.88 -20.08
C ARG A 9 3.70 4.73 -18.91
N ASP A 10 4.50 5.76 -18.62
CA ASP A 10 5.42 5.76 -17.47
C ASP A 10 4.66 5.56 -16.14
N LEU A 11 3.53 6.24 -15.94
CA LEU A 11 2.69 6.06 -14.76
C LEU A 11 2.21 4.61 -14.62
N LYS A 12 1.74 3.98 -15.71
CA LYS A 12 1.30 2.58 -15.70
C LYS A 12 2.44 1.65 -15.29
N THR A 13 3.62 1.81 -15.89
CA THR A 13 4.80 1.00 -15.55
C THR A 13 5.21 1.14 -14.08
N ARG A 14 5.19 2.37 -13.52
CA ARG A 14 5.48 2.59 -12.11
C ARG A 14 4.46 1.93 -11.19
N LYS A 15 3.17 1.99 -11.55
CA LYS A 15 2.10 1.32 -10.80
C LYS A 15 2.27 -0.19 -10.82
N GLU A 16 2.48 -0.78 -12.00
CA GLU A 16 2.72 -2.23 -12.15
C GLU A 16 3.90 -2.69 -11.29
N LYS A 17 5.01 -1.94 -11.30
CA LYS A 17 6.17 -2.22 -10.45
C LYS A 17 5.82 -2.16 -8.97
N ALA A 18 5.10 -1.13 -8.52
CA ALA A 18 4.72 -0.99 -7.11
C ALA A 18 3.77 -2.09 -6.64
N LEU A 19 2.89 -2.59 -7.52
CA LEU A 19 1.95 -3.68 -7.23
C LEU A 19 2.64 -5.04 -7.04
N GLN A 20 3.88 -5.21 -7.51
CA GLN A 20 4.65 -6.45 -7.32
C GLN A 20 5.16 -6.67 -5.89
N GLN A 21 4.97 -5.71 -4.99
CA GLN A 21 5.39 -5.81 -3.59
C GLN A 21 6.89 -6.16 -3.49
N GLY A 22 7.30 -7.01 -2.55
CA GLY A 22 8.68 -7.48 -2.42
C GLY A 22 9.16 -8.43 -3.53
N GLY A 23 8.34 -8.68 -4.56
CA GLY A 23 8.61 -9.59 -5.67
C GLY A 23 8.00 -10.99 -5.49
N PRO A 24 7.88 -11.76 -6.59
CA PRO A 24 7.14 -13.02 -6.64
C PRO A 24 7.69 -14.07 -5.67
N GLU A 25 9.00 -14.17 -5.49
CA GLU A 25 9.62 -15.11 -4.57
C GLU A 25 9.24 -14.85 -3.10
N LYS A 26 9.16 -13.58 -2.70
CA LYS A 26 8.81 -13.21 -1.32
C LYS A 26 7.32 -13.40 -1.06
N VAL A 27 6.48 -13.12 -2.04
CA VAL A 27 5.04 -13.40 -2.02
C VAL A 27 4.81 -14.91 -1.88
N ALA A 28 5.46 -15.72 -2.72
CA ALA A 28 5.36 -17.18 -2.64
C ALA A 28 5.78 -17.72 -1.27
N ARG A 29 6.86 -17.17 -0.67
CA ARG A 29 7.26 -17.54 0.70
C ARG A 29 6.23 -17.16 1.77
N GLN A 30 5.47 -16.08 1.61
CA GLN A 30 4.36 -15.77 2.53
C GLN A 30 3.25 -16.82 2.40
N HIS A 31 2.86 -17.15 1.18
CA HIS A 31 1.82 -18.13 0.91
C HIS A 31 2.19 -19.54 1.40
N GLN A 32 3.44 -19.97 1.21
CA GLN A 32 3.96 -21.24 1.73
C GLN A 32 3.86 -21.34 3.26
N ARG A 33 3.88 -20.20 3.97
CA ARG A 33 3.69 -20.13 5.43
C ARG A 33 2.22 -20.03 5.84
N GLY A 34 1.29 -20.17 4.90
CA GLY A 34 -0.15 -20.02 5.13
C GLY A 34 -0.58 -18.58 5.40
N ARG A 35 0.25 -17.59 5.04
CA ARG A 35 -0.01 -16.17 5.28
C ARG A 35 -0.43 -15.47 3.99
N LEU A 36 -1.37 -14.54 4.14
CA LEU A 36 -1.76 -13.62 3.08
C LEU A 36 -0.78 -12.45 2.98
N THR A 37 -0.66 -11.87 1.79
CA THR A 37 0.02 -10.59 1.54
C THR A 37 -0.78 -9.42 2.11
N ALA A 38 -0.16 -8.24 2.21
CA ALA A 38 -0.85 -7.03 2.65
C ALA A 38 -2.09 -6.71 1.80
N ARG A 39 -1.99 -6.85 0.47
CA ARG A 39 -3.12 -6.58 -0.45
C ARG A 39 -4.24 -7.59 -0.30
N GLU A 40 -3.92 -8.88 -0.26
CA GLU A 40 -4.93 -9.93 -0.05
C GLU A 40 -5.66 -9.78 1.29
N ARG A 41 -4.97 -9.31 2.34
CA ARG A 41 -5.61 -9.00 3.63
C ARG A 41 -6.60 -7.84 3.53
N ILE A 42 -6.26 -6.80 2.76
CA ILE A 42 -7.14 -5.66 2.49
C ILE A 42 -8.35 -6.11 1.66
N ASP A 43 -8.12 -6.83 0.56
CA ASP A 43 -9.17 -7.32 -0.33
C ASP A 43 -10.16 -8.25 0.37
N ARG A 44 -9.69 -9.00 1.37
CA ARG A 44 -10.55 -9.87 2.18
C ARG A 44 -11.34 -9.11 3.26
N LEU A 45 -10.84 -7.97 3.71
CA LEU A 45 -11.45 -7.15 4.76
C LEU A 45 -12.54 -6.23 4.21
N LEU A 46 -12.26 -5.59 3.07
CA LEU A 46 -13.09 -4.54 2.51
C LEU A 46 -14.12 -5.09 1.53
N ASP A 47 -15.19 -4.32 1.30
CA ASP A 47 -16.17 -4.64 0.28
C ASP A 47 -15.50 -4.63 -1.11
N PRO A 48 -15.84 -5.56 -2.02
CA PRO A 48 -15.21 -5.66 -3.33
C PRO A 48 -15.24 -4.34 -4.12
N GLY A 49 -14.08 -3.95 -4.67
CA GLY A 49 -13.95 -2.73 -5.47
C GLY A 49 -14.01 -1.41 -4.69
N SER A 50 -14.15 -1.45 -3.35
CA SER A 50 -14.22 -0.23 -2.54
C SER A 50 -12.84 0.37 -2.22
N PHE A 51 -11.76 -0.41 -2.35
CA PHE A 51 -10.43 0.03 -1.92
C PHE A 51 -9.86 1.10 -2.84
N SER A 52 -9.52 2.25 -2.25
CA SER A 52 -8.81 3.36 -2.89
C SER A 52 -7.47 3.58 -2.19
N GLU A 53 -6.40 3.18 -2.87
CA GLU A 53 -5.04 3.24 -2.32
C GLU A 53 -4.47 4.66 -2.34
N VAL A 54 -3.85 5.04 -1.22
CA VAL A 54 -3.12 6.30 -1.04
C VAL A 54 -1.63 5.98 -0.93
N GLY A 55 -0.80 6.66 -1.71
CA GLY A 55 0.66 6.52 -1.62
C GLY A 55 1.22 5.22 -2.22
N LEU A 56 0.56 4.66 -3.25
CA LEU A 56 1.03 3.48 -4.01
C LEU A 56 2.47 3.65 -4.51
N LEU A 57 2.79 4.81 -5.08
CA LEU A 57 4.10 5.10 -5.67
C LEU A 57 5.13 5.64 -4.67
N ALA A 58 4.80 5.68 -3.38
CA ALA A 58 5.75 6.11 -2.37
C ALA A 58 6.85 5.06 -2.21
N THR A 59 8.09 5.52 -2.16
CA THR A 59 9.27 4.69 -1.92
C THR A 59 10.17 5.38 -0.92
N SER A 60 11.11 4.64 -0.33
CA SER A 60 12.13 5.22 0.54
C SER A 60 12.88 6.34 -0.18
N ASP A 61 13.21 7.38 0.58
CA ASP A 61 14.04 8.51 0.17
C ASP A 61 15.52 8.30 0.49
N MET A 62 15.88 7.14 1.03
CA MET A 62 17.28 6.76 1.23
C MET A 62 17.95 6.47 -0.13
N PRO A 63 19.19 6.94 -0.35
CA PRO A 63 19.90 6.68 -1.59
C PRO A 63 19.96 5.18 -1.94
N GLY A 64 19.58 4.83 -3.16
CA GLY A 64 19.61 3.44 -3.66
C GLY A 64 18.52 2.51 -3.12
N MET A 65 17.53 3.02 -2.37
CA MET A 65 16.47 2.20 -1.76
C MET A 65 15.13 2.26 -2.48
N ALA A 66 14.90 3.21 -3.39
CA ALA A 66 13.61 3.43 -4.04
C ALA A 66 13.04 2.15 -4.69
N ASP A 67 13.86 1.45 -5.47
CA ASP A 67 13.45 0.23 -6.17
C ASP A 67 13.24 -0.99 -5.26
N LYS A 68 13.76 -0.94 -4.03
CA LYS A 68 13.67 -2.03 -3.04
C LYS A 68 12.51 -1.84 -2.07
N THR A 69 11.84 -0.69 -2.12
CA THR A 69 10.85 -0.25 -1.15
C THR A 69 9.53 0.18 -1.82
N PRO A 70 8.91 -0.70 -2.64
CA PRO A 70 7.61 -0.37 -3.22
C PRO A 70 6.57 -0.12 -2.12
N ALA A 71 5.79 0.96 -2.29
CA ALA A 71 4.87 1.50 -1.29
C ALA A 71 5.51 1.80 0.09
N ASP A 72 6.85 1.81 0.19
CA ASP A 72 7.65 1.83 1.42
C ASP A 72 7.23 0.77 2.46
N GLY A 73 6.75 -0.39 1.98
CA GLY A 73 6.36 -1.52 2.84
C GLY A 73 5.11 -1.30 3.70
N LEU A 74 4.32 -0.27 3.41
CA LEU A 74 3.02 -0.01 4.03
C LEU A 74 1.98 0.29 2.96
N ILE A 75 0.94 -0.54 2.87
CA ILE A 75 -0.20 -0.25 2.01
C ILE A 75 -1.22 0.54 2.81
N THR A 76 -1.69 1.64 2.25
CA THR A 76 -2.57 2.59 2.95
C THR A 76 -3.70 3.02 2.05
N GLY A 77 -4.89 3.22 2.60
CA GLY A 77 -6.01 3.72 1.79
C GLY A 77 -7.33 3.75 2.54
N PHE A 78 -8.39 3.94 1.77
CA PHE A 78 -9.77 3.95 2.26
C PHE A 78 -10.59 2.89 1.54
N GLY A 79 -11.69 2.48 2.13
CA GLY A 79 -12.70 1.66 1.48
C GLY A 79 -13.93 1.54 2.35
N THR A 80 -14.71 0.48 2.15
CA THR A 80 -15.91 0.24 2.95
C THR A 80 -15.94 -1.15 3.56
N ILE A 81 -16.61 -1.29 4.70
CA ILE A 81 -16.98 -2.57 5.30
C ILE A 81 -18.48 -2.52 5.55
N ASN A 82 -19.24 -3.41 4.89
CA ASN A 82 -20.70 -3.38 4.91
C ASN A 82 -21.25 -1.98 4.54
N GLY A 83 -20.65 -1.34 3.53
CA GLY A 83 -21.02 -0.01 3.06
C GLY A 83 -20.57 1.15 3.97
N ARG A 84 -19.93 0.88 5.11
CA ARG A 84 -19.46 1.93 6.03
C ARG A 84 -18.02 2.31 5.71
N PRO A 85 -17.70 3.61 5.55
CA PRO A 85 -16.35 4.04 5.20
C PRO A 85 -15.36 3.75 6.33
N VAL A 86 -14.18 3.25 5.95
CA VAL A 86 -13.06 2.97 6.87
C VAL A 86 -11.74 3.41 6.23
N ALA A 87 -10.78 3.75 7.08
CA ALA A 87 -9.38 3.85 6.70
C ALA A 87 -8.67 2.53 7.02
N VAL A 88 -7.76 2.11 6.16
CA VAL A 88 -6.97 0.89 6.36
C VAL A 88 -5.49 1.16 6.14
N VAL A 89 -4.66 0.53 6.95
CA VAL A 89 -3.23 0.38 6.70
C VAL A 89 -2.83 -1.08 6.89
N ALA A 90 -1.90 -1.58 6.07
CA ALA A 90 -1.44 -2.95 6.12
C ALA A 90 0.08 -3.04 5.90
N ASN A 91 0.75 -3.71 6.84
CA ASN A 91 2.18 -3.96 6.77
C ASN A 91 2.50 -4.97 5.67
N ASP A 92 3.40 -4.62 4.77
CA ASP A 92 3.89 -5.55 3.75
C ASP A 92 5.22 -6.17 4.17
N PHE A 93 5.15 -7.35 4.78
CA PHE A 93 6.34 -8.08 5.21
C PHE A 93 7.25 -8.55 4.07
N THR A 94 6.78 -8.54 2.82
CA THR A 94 7.64 -8.87 1.67
C THR A 94 8.63 -7.74 1.37
N VAL A 95 8.32 -6.51 1.78
CA VAL A 95 9.14 -5.32 1.57
C VAL A 95 9.91 -5.00 2.83
N LEU A 96 11.16 -5.46 2.91
CA LEU A 96 12.07 -5.24 4.06
C LEU A 96 11.41 -5.53 5.43
N ALA A 97 10.59 -6.58 5.49
CA ALA A 97 9.83 -6.93 6.70
C ALA A 97 8.97 -5.78 7.28
N SER A 98 8.55 -4.84 6.43
CA SER A 98 7.82 -3.64 6.83
C SER A 98 8.59 -2.77 7.85
N THR A 99 9.89 -2.57 7.61
CA THR A 99 10.74 -1.71 8.44
C THR A 99 10.26 -0.26 8.41
N ASN A 100 10.11 0.37 9.59
CA ASN A 100 9.58 1.71 9.75
C ASN A 100 10.64 2.78 9.43
N ALA A 101 10.72 3.20 8.16
CA ALA A 101 11.54 4.33 7.73
C ALA A 101 10.73 5.65 7.65
N ARG A 102 11.37 6.73 7.21
CA ARG A 102 10.76 8.08 7.17
C ARG A 102 9.49 8.14 6.33
N VAL A 103 9.49 7.54 5.14
CA VAL A 103 8.34 7.60 4.21
C VAL A 103 7.18 6.74 4.73
N TYR A 104 7.47 5.55 5.26
CA TYR A 104 6.54 4.69 5.97
C TYR A 104 5.83 5.49 7.07
N SER A 105 6.59 6.14 7.96
CA SER A 105 6.03 6.90 9.07
C SER A 105 5.18 8.06 8.57
N LYS A 106 5.59 8.76 7.51
CA LYS A 106 4.79 9.82 6.89
C LYS A 106 3.45 9.29 6.37
N LYS A 107 3.43 8.13 5.70
CA LYS A 107 2.19 7.49 5.21
C LYS A 107 1.26 7.09 6.35
N ALA A 108 1.81 6.43 7.38
CA ALA A 108 1.05 6.03 8.55
C ALA A 108 0.41 7.25 9.26
N HIS A 109 1.21 8.30 9.52
CA HIS A 109 0.70 9.52 10.13
C HIS A 109 -0.34 10.21 9.25
N HIS A 110 -0.10 10.31 7.94
CA HIS A 110 -1.07 10.88 7.01
C HIS A 110 -2.42 10.16 7.10
N MET A 111 -2.43 8.83 7.11
CA MET A 111 -3.66 8.06 7.24
C MET A 111 -4.35 8.27 8.58
N LYS A 112 -3.60 8.25 9.68
CA LYS A 112 -4.15 8.50 11.02
C LYS A 112 -4.78 9.89 11.12
N ASP A 113 -4.09 10.92 10.63
CA ASP A 113 -4.60 12.30 10.68
C ASP A 113 -5.82 12.48 9.76
N ARG A 114 -5.83 11.80 8.61
CA ARG A 114 -6.97 11.82 7.69
C ARG A 114 -8.17 11.09 8.26
N SER A 115 -8.00 9.88 8.79
CA SER A 115 -9.10 9.11 9.38
C SER A 115 -9.70 9.84 10.57
N ASN A 116 -8.87 10.43 11.44
CA ASN A 116 -9.33 11.19 12.59
C ASN A 116 -10.17 12.41 12.18
N ARG A 117 -9.70 13.20 11.20
CA ARG A 117 -10.45 14.38 10.70
C ARG A 117 -11.78 14.02 10.05
N MET A 118 -11.87 12.86 9.41
CA MET A 118 -13.09 12.40 8.75
C MET A 118 -14.00 11.59 9.67
N GLY A 119 -13.59 11.34 10.93
CA GLY A 119 -14.34 10.48 11.85
C GLY A 119 -14.42 9.02 11.40
N LEU A 120 -13.44 8.53 10.64
CA LEU A 120 -13.42 7.15 10.15
C LEU A 120 -12.68 6.22 11.10
N PRO A 121 -13.17 4.99 11.33
CA PRO A 121 -12.38 3.93 11.93
C PRO A 121 -11.09 3.70 11.15
N LEU A 122 -9.97 3.52 11.85
CA LEU A 122 -8.69 3.13 11.26
C LEU A 122 -8.38 1.68 11.62
N ILE A 123 -8.30 0.82 10.62
CA ILE A 123 -7.97 -0.59 10.78
C ILE A 123 -6.51 -0.79 10.42
N TRP A 124 -5.74 -1.32 11.37
CA TRP A 124 -4.32 -1.59 11.21
C TRP A 124 -4.08 -3.10 11.10
N LEU A 125 -3.59 -3.55 9.94
CA LEU A 125 -3.28 -4.95 9.66
C LEU A 125 -1.77 -5.20 9.80
N GLY A 126 -1.39 -5.76 10.95
CA GLY A 126 -0.03 -6.20 11.27
C GLY A 126 0.31 -7.49 10.57
#